data_AF-A0A7J9XYA6-F1
#
_entry.id   AF-A0A7J9XYA6-F1
#
_cell.length_a   1.000
_cell.length_b   1.000
_cell.length_c   1.000
_cell.angle_alpha   90.00
_cell.angle_beta   90.00
_cell.angle_gamma   90.00
#
_symmetry.space_group_name_H-M   'P 1'
#
loop_
_entity.id
_entity.type
_entity.pdbx_description
1 polymer ?
#
loop_
_entity_poly.entity_id
_entity_poly.type
_entity_poly.pdbx_seq_one_letter_code
_entity_poly.pdbx_strand_id
1 'polypeptide(L)'
;RWLDHADARVRLIVDQGLVPCIVGAWGYYLQHLSVDQMVRHWRELIARWGDAGARTIVNNSAAIMLFGGTKDRDDLDYWSTLAGDRDEPVMTTDAHGRMASRTVRKVPVLAPAQLANLPRGRVVVFYRDMTPVIGRVRMAWQRRDVRAVKRAERRQAKAVVAGAEAAT
;
A
#
# COMPACT_ATOMS: atom_id res chain seq x y z
N ARG A 1 -9.95 13.12 19.75
CA ARG A 1 -10.56 11.93 20.39
C ARG A 1 -11.02 10.82 19.42
N TRP A 2 -11.24 11.09 18.13
CA TRP A 2 -11.63 10.04 17.16
C TRP A 2 -10.51 9.01 16.87
N LEU A 3 -9.25 9.48 16.82
CA LEU A 3 -8.09 8.61 16.56
C LEU A 3 -7.72 7.70 17.75
N ASP A 4 -8.16 7.99 18.99
CA ASP A 4 -7.92 7.11 20.14
C ASP A 4 -8.68 5.77 19.98
N HIS A 5 -9.86 5.81 19.37
CA HIS A 5 -10.60 4.61 19.00
C HIS A 5 -9.95 3.86 17.83
N ALA A 6 -9.21 4.56 16.97
CA ALA A 6 -8.42 3.93 15.92
C ALA A 6 -7.24 3.16 16.53
N ASP A 7 -6.57 3.70 17.55
CA ASP A 7 -5.47 3.02 18.24
C ASP A 7 -5.94 1.75 18.93
N ALA A 8 -7.10 1.79 19.60
CA ALA A 8 -7.68 0.60 20.22
C ALA A 8 -7.96 -0.52 19.19
N ARG A 9 -8.39 -0.15 17.98
CA ARG A 9 -8.63 -1.08 16.88
C ARG A 9 -7.34 -1.60 16.27
N VAL A 10 -6.34 -0.73 16.07
CA VAL A 10 -4.99 -1.13 15.62
C VAL A 10 -4.39 -2.11 16.62
N ARG A 11 -4.48 -1.82 17.91
CA ARG A 11 -3.99 -2.71 18.97
C ARG A 11 -4.71 -4.04 18.97
N LEU A 12 -6.03 -4.04 18.83
CA LEU A 12 -6.80 -5.28 18.72
C LEU A 12 -6.40 -6.11 17.48
N ILE A 13 -6.15 -5.47 16.33
CA ILE A 13 -5.68 -6.16 15.13
C ILE A 13 -4.29 -6.78 15.39
N VAL A 14 -3.39 -6.04 16.03
CA VAL A 14 -2.06 -6.52 16.43
C VAL A 14 -2.13 -7.67 17.45
N ASP A 15 -2.99 -7.56 18.46
CA ASP A 15 -3.23 -8.58 19.50
C ASP A 15 -3.77 -9.88 18.89
N GLN A 16 -4.45 -9.80 17.76
CA GLN A 16 -4.92 -10.96 16.98
C GLN A 16 -3.87 -11.48 15.98
N GLY A 17 -2.62 -11.00 16.04
CA GLY A 17 -1.52 -11.40 15.17
C GLY A 17 -1.65 -10.90 13.72
N LEU A 18 -2.50 -9.91 13.48
CA LEU A 18 -2.71 -9.32 12.15
C LEU A 18 -1.90 -8.03 12.03
N VAL A 19 -1.32 -7.80 10.85
CA VAL A 19 -0.59 -6.56 10.56
C VAL A 19 -1.54 -5.56 9.89
N PRO A 20 -1.87 -4.43 10.53
CA PRO A 20 -2.74 -3.42 9.94
C PRO A 20 -1.99 -2.62 8.88
N CYS A 21 -2.56 -2.53 7.67
CA CYS A 21 -2.14 -1.53 6.69
C CYS A 21 -2.77 -0.19 7.06
N ILE A 22 -1.96 0.76 7.55
CA ILE A 22 -2.41 2.09 7.94
C ILE A 22 -2.26 3.03 6.74
N VAL A 23 -3.37 3.61 6.28
CA VAL A 23 -3.40 4.57 5.18
C VAL A 23 -3.79 5.93 5.73
N GLY A 24 -2.97 6.95 5.44
CA GLY A 24 -3.16 8.31 5.98
C GLY A 24 -4.47 8.96 5.57
N ALA A 25 -4.82 8.93 4.28
CA ALA A 25 -6.11 9.42 3.79
C ALA A 25 -6.43 8.80 2.41
N TRP A 26 -7.72 8.66 2.11
CA TRP A 26 -8.21 8.32 0.77
C TRP A 26 -8.47 9.57 -0.06
N GLY A 27 -8.24 9.51 -1.37
CA GLY A 27 -8.52 10.62 -2.29
C GLY A 27 -9.99 11.11 -2.26
N TYR A 28 -10.93 10.28 -1.81
CA TYR A 28 -12.32 10.67 -1.55
C TYR A 28 -12.46 11.83 -0.55
N TYR A 29 -11.56 11.93 0.43
CA TYR A 29 -11.59 12.98 1.44
C TYR A 29 -11.18 14.35 0.89
N LEU A 30 -10.47 14.41 -0.24
CA LEU A 30 -10.12 15.67 -0.91
C LEU A 30 -11.36 16.41 -1.45
N GLN A 31 -12.49 15.72 -1.61
CA GLN A 31 -13.77 16.33 -2.03
C GLN A 31 -14.52 16.99 -0.87
N HIS A 32 -14.17 16.66 0.39
CA HIS A 32 -14.95 17.01 1.58
C HIS A 32 -14.15 17.79 2.63
N LEU A 33 -12.82 17.69 2.59
CA LEU A 33 -11.92 18.35 3.54
C LEU A 33 -11.19 19.49 2.85
N SER A 34 -11.06 20.61 3.55
CA SER A 34 -10.19 21.71 3.12
C SER A 34 -8.71 21.33 3.23
N VAL A 35 -7.86 22.10 2.55
CA VAL A 35 -6.41 21.94 2.62
C VAL A 35 -5.91 21.98 4.06
N ASP A 36 -6.39 22.94 4.87
CA ASP A 36 -5.99 23.09 6.27
C ASP A 36 -6.41 21.90 7.15
N GLN A 37 -7.60 21.33 6.89
CA GLN A 37 -8.05 20.12 7.58
C GLN A 37 -7.17 18.92 7.22
N MET A 38 -6.75 18.81 5.97
CA MET A 38 -5.85 17.74 5.52
C MET A 38 -4.46 17.87 6.13
N VAL A 39 -3.91 19.08 6.18
CA VAL A 39 -2.61 19.36 6.82
C VAL A 39 -2.66 19.05 8.32
N ARG A 40 -3.74 19.41 9.01
CA ARG A 40 -3.93 19.09 10.43
C ARG A 40 -4.02 17.59 10.67
N HIS A 41 -4.78 16.88 9.84
CA HIS A 41 -4.92 15.42 9.90
C HIS A 41 -3.57 14.72 9.71
N TRP A 42 -2.76 15.19 8.76
CA TRP A 42 -1.43 14.64 8.52
C TRP A 42 -0.46 14.89 9.68
N ARG A 43 -0.47 16.10 10.26
CA ARG A 43 0.35 16.44 11.42
C ARG A 43 0.02 15.58 12.65
N GLU A 44 -1.25 15.29 12.88
CA GLU A 44 -1.69 14.45 14.00
C GLU A 44 -1.21 13.00 13.84
N LEU A 45 -1.23 12.46 12.62
CA LEU A 45 -0.69 11.12 12.32
C LEU A 45 0.82 11.05 12.56
N ILE A 46 1.56 12.06 12.08
CA ILE A 46 3.02 12.16 12.31
C ILE A 46 3.32 12.30 13.81
N ALA A 47 2.59 13.16 14.52
CA ALA A 47 2.78 13.36 15.96
C ALA A 47 2.52 12.09 16.77
N ARG A 48 1.59 11.23 16.32
CA ARG A 48 1.21 10.01 17.01
C ARG A 48 2.20 8.86 16.88
N TRP A 49 2.77 8.66 15.70
CA TRP A 49 3.65 7.51 15.46
C TRP A 49 5.12 7.89 15.21
N GLY A 50 5.39 9.14 14.81
CA GLY A 50 6.73 9.62 14.54
C GLY A 50 7.49 8.79 13.50
N ASP A 51 8.75 9.16 13.25
CA ASP A 51 9.65 8.37 12.41
C ASP A 51 9.94 6.99 13.03
N ALA A 52 10.20 6.97 14.35
CA ALA A 52 10.56 5.76 15.07
C ALA A 52 9.44 4.72 15.13
N GLY A 53 8.18 5.15 15.33
CA GLY A 53 7.03 4.23 15.37
C GLY A 53 6.70 3.70 13.97
N ALA A 54 6.80 4.54 12.93
CA ALA A 54 6.65 4.08 11.54
C ALA A 54 7.70 3.02 11.18
N ARG A 55 8.97 3.26 11.51
CA ARG A 55 10.06 2.28 11.31
C ARG A 55 9.82 0.99 12.09
N THR A 56 9.30 1.07 13.31
CA THR A 56 8.97 -0.12 14.11
C THR A 56 7.86 -0.95 13.47
N ILE A 57 6.82 -0.29 12.96
CA ILE A 57 5.72 -0.96 12.25
C ILE A 57 6.25 -1.63 10.98
N VAL A 58 7.03 -0.93 10.17
CA VAL A 58 7.62 -1.45 8.93
C VAL A 58 8.52 -2.66 9.23
N ASN A 59 9.44 -2.54 10.19
CA ASN A 59 10.36 -3.63 10.52
C ASN A 59 9.69 -4.88 11.10
N ASN A 60 8.58 -4.73 11.85
CA ASN A 60 7.85 -5.87 12.40
C ASN A 60 6.79 -6.44 11.44
N SER A 61 6.54 -5.76 10.31
CA SER A 61 5.57 -6.22 9.33
C SER A 61 6.15 -7.37 8.51
N ALA A 62 5.59 -8.58 8.67
CA ALA A 62 5.99 -9.73 7.85
C ALA A 62 5.67 -9.53 6.36
N ALA A 63 4.70 -8.68 6.05
CA ALA A 63 4.26 -8.37 4.70
C ALA A 63 4.05 -6.86 4.56
N ILE A 64 4.60 -6.27 3.48
CA ILE A 64 4.38 -4.88 3.13
C ILE A 64 3.88 -4.80 1.69
N MET A 65 2.81 -4.04 1.50
CA MET A 65 2.22 -3.75 0.19
C MET A 65 2.49 -2.29 -0.17
N LEU A 66 3.43 -2.05 -1.07
CA LEU A 66 3.76 -0.73 -1.56
C LEU A 66 2.95 -0.42 -2.82
N PHE A 67 2.05 0.55 -2.71
CA PHE A 67 1.35 1.11 -3.84
C PHE A 67 2.17 2.24 -4.46
N GLY A 68 2.09 2.39 -5.78
CA GLY A 68 2.68 3.54 -6.45
C GLY A 68 1.99 4.86 -6.08
N GLY A 69 2.59 5.97 -6.49
CA GLY A 69 2.03 7.32 -6.32
C GLY A 69 2.73 8.18 -5.28
N THR A 70 3.70 7.64 -4.53
CA THR A 70 4.65 8.49 -3.80
C THR A 70 5.59 9.16 -4.80
N LYS A 71 5.88 10.44 -4.55
CA LYS A 71 6.88 11.23 -5.27
C LYS A 71 8.06 11.61 -4.37
N ASP A 72 8.03 11.14 -3.13
CA ASP A 72 9.07 11.41 -2.16
C ASP A 72 10.33 10.62 -2.50
N ARG A 73 11.48 11.29 -2.55
CA ARG A 73 12.74 10.66 -2.95
C ARG A 73 13.19 9.63 -1.92
N ASP A 74 13.16 10.00 -0.64
CA ASP A 74 13.74 9.21 0.42
C ASP A 74 12.94 7.91 0.60
N ASP A 75 11.61 7.97 0.46
CA ASP A 75 10.76 6.79 0.39
C ASP A 75 11.14 5.87 -0.79
N LEU A 76 11.27 6.43 -2.00
CA LEU A 76 11.56 5.65 -3.19
C LEU A 76 12.94 4.97 -3.11
N ASP A 77 13.94 5.68 -2.58
CA ASP A 77 15.28 5.15 -2.37
C ASP A 77 15.29 4.07 -1.27
N TYR A 78 14.53 4.28 -0.19
CA TYR A 78 14.34 3.27 0.85
C TYR A 78 13.75 1.97 0.30
N TRP A 79 12.64 2.05 -0.45
CA TRP A 79 11.98 0.87 -1.02
C TRP A 79 12.78 0.21 -2.14
N SER A 80 13.50 0.99 -2.95
CA SER A 80 14.43 0.45 -3.95
C SER A 80 15.58 -0.31 -3.28
N THR A 81 16.12 0.23 -2.18
CA THR A 81 17.18 -0.43 -1.41
C THR A 81 16.67 -1.72 -0.78
N LEU A 82 15.47 -1.70 -0.21
CA LEU A 82 14.83 -2.89 0.36
C LEU A 82 14.57 -3.98 -0.69
N ALA A 83 14.29 -3.58 -1.94
CA ALA A 83 14.11 -4.51 -3.06
C ALA A 83 15.40 -5.22 -3.47
N GLY A 84 16.55 -4.66 -3.10
CA GLY A 84 17.87 -5.20 -3.37
C GLY A 84 18.33 -5.02 -4.81
N ASP A 85 19.52 -5.54 -5.08
CA ASP A 85 20.18 -5.50 -6.37
C ASP A 85 20.24 -6.88 -7.02
N ARG A 86 20.20 -6.91 -8.35
CA ARG A 86 20.47 -8.08 -9.17
C ARG A 86 21.72 -7.86 -10.02
N ASP A 87 22.48 -8.93 -10.19
CA ASP A 87 23.65 -8.94 -11.06
C ASP A 87 23.19 -9.13 -12.52
N GLU A 88 23.52 -8.17 -13.38
CA GLU A 88 23.18 -8.17 -14.81
C GLU A 88 24.46 -8.32 -15.64
N PRO A 89 24.59 -9.38 -16.46
CA PRO A 89 25.77 -9.58 -17.28
C PRO A 89 25.75 -8.62 -18.47
N VAL A 90 26.80 -7.82 -18.61
CA VAL A 90 27.00 -6.91 -19.74
C VAL A 90 27.98 -7.55 -20.72
N MET A 91 27.54 -7.69 -21.97
CA MET A 91 28.36 -8.17 -23.07
C MET A 91 28.72 -6.98 -23.96
N THR A 92 30.00 -6.63 -24.00
CA THR A 92 30.51 -5.64 -24.96
C THR A 92 31.06 -6.35 -26.18
N THR A 93 30.59 -5.92 -27.35
CA THR A 93 31.06 -6.40 -28.64
C THR A 93 31.99 -5.34 -29.23
N ASP A 94 33.14 -5.76 -29.75
CA ASP A 94 34.05 -4.85 -30.45
C ASP A 94 33.48 -4.38 -31.80
N ALA A 95 34.16 -3.42 -32.43
CA ALA A 95 33.77 -2.86 -33.73
C ALA A 95 33.73 -3.89 -34.88
N HIS A 96 34.29 -5.10 -34.67
CA HIS A 96 34.36 -6.19 -35.64
C HIS A 96 33.41 -7.34 -35.28
N GLY A 97 32.49 -7.14 -34.32
CA GLY A 97 31.51 -8.15 -33.93
C GLY A 97 32.06 -9.26 -33.02
N ARG A 98 33.30 -9.17 -32.55
CA ARG A 98 33.91 -10.16 -31.65
C ARG A 98 33.69 -9.77 -30.19
N MET A 99 33.52 -10.79 -29.35
CA MET A 99 33.22 -10.63 -27.94
C MET A 99 34.46 -10.08 -27.21
N ALA A 100 34.36 -8.86 -26.67
CA ALA A 100 35.51 -8.14 -26.12
C ALA A 100 35.67 -8.30 -24.60
N SER A 101 34.58 -8.40 -23.85
CA SER A 101 34.61 -8.59 -22.40
C SER A 101 33.26 -9.02 -21.84
N ARG A 102 33.30 -9.75 -20.71
CA ARG A 102 32.13 -10.11 -19.89
C ARG A 102 32.29 -9.43 -18.52
N THR A 103 31.47 -8.42 -18.26
CA THR A 103 31.47 -7.69 -16.98
C THR A 103 30.11 -7.85 -16.31
N VAL A 104 30.08 -7.93 -14.98
CA VAL A 104 28.83 -7.97 -14.20
C VAL A 104 28.52 -6.57 -13.67
N ARG A 105 27.30 -6.10 -13.86
CA ARG A 105 26.81 -4.82 -13.33
C ARG A 105 25.70 -5.07 -12.32
N LYS A 106 25.76 -4.43 -11.15
CA LYS A 106 24.64 -4.39 -10.22
C LYS A 106 23.56 -3.42 -10.69
N VAL A 107 22.34 -3.91 -10.78
CA VAL A 107 21.15 -3.14 -11.17
C VAL A 107 20.08 -3.36 -10.10
N PRO A 108 19.38 -2.31 -9.61
CA PRO A 108 18.32 -2.49 -8.63
C PRO A 108 17.23 -3.40 -9.19
N VAL A 109 16.71 -4.30 -8.36
CA VAL A 109 15.59 -5.19 -8.73
C VAL A 109 14.36 -4.36 -9.09
N LEU A 110 14.11 -3.29 -8.33
CA LEU A 110 13.10 -2.27 -8.62
C LEU A 110 13.71 -0.89 -8.45
N ALA A 111 13.92 -0.18 -9.57
CA ALA A 111 14.44 1.18 -9.54
C ALA A 111 13.43 2.17 -8.93
N PRO A 112 13.89 3.28 -8.32
CA PRO A 112 13.01 4.34 -7.80
C PRO A 112 11.98 4.83 -8.83
N ALA A 113 12.41 4.98 -10.09
CA ALA A 113 11.51 5.37 -11.18
C ALA A 113 10.43 4.33 -11.50
N GLN A 114 10.72 3.03 -11.33
CA GLN A 114 9.72 1.98 -11.53
C GLN A 114 8.69 1.96 -10.39
N LEU A 115 9.13 2.22 -9.16
CA LEU A 115 8.26 2.35 -7.99
C LEU A 115 7.35 3.58 -8.11
N ALA A 116 7.91 4.74 -8.50
CA ALA A 116 7.17 5.98 -8.70
C ALA A 116 6.10 5.85 -9.80
N ASN A 117 6.42 5.15 -10.88
CA ASN A 117 5.55 4.99 -12.06
C ASN A 117 4.81 3.66 -12.09
N LEU A 118 4.58 3.03 -10.93
CA LEU A 118 3.89 1.75 -10.87
C LEU A 118 2.47 1.89 -11.48
N PRO A 119 2.09 1.02 -12.44
CA PRO A 119 0.79 1.13 -13.09
C PRO A 119 -0.37 1.05 -12.10
N ARG A 120 -1.44 1.79 -12.38
CA ARG A 120 -2.64 1.80 -11.54
C ARG A 120 -3.16 0.38 -11.29
N GLY A 121 -3.43 0.07 -10.02
CA GLY A 121 -3.93 -1.24 -9.60
C GLY A 121 -2.86 -2.32 -9.48
N ARG A 122 -1.58 -1.98 -9.64
CA ARG A 122 -0.46 -2.84 -9.24
C ARG A 122 0.08 -2.43 -7.87
N VAL A 123 0.72 -3.40 -7.23
CA VAL A 123 1.34 -3.26 -5.91
C VAL A 123 2.65 -4.04 -5.90
N VAL A 124 3.66 -3.54 -5.21
CA VAL A 124 4.86 -4.31 -4.88
C VAL A 124 4.64 -4.95 -3.52
N VAL A 125 4.85 -6.25 -3.41
CA VAL A 125 4.73 -7.00 -2.17
C VAL A 125 6.11 -7.41 -1.71
N PHE A 126 6.48 -6.96 -0.52
CA PHE A 126 7.63 -7.45 0.24
C PHE A 126 7.10 -8.46 1.26
N TYR A 127 7.63 -9.68 1.26
CA TYR A 127 7.22 -10.72 2.19
C TYR A 127 8.43 -11.53 2.65
N ARG A 128 8.84 -11.31 3.91
CA ARG A 128 9.99 -12.00 4.50
C ARG A 128 11.20 -11.99 3.55
N ASP A 129 11.84 -13.14 3.38
CA ASP A 129 13.06 -13.32 2.57
C ASP A 129 12.78 -13.49 1.07
N MET A 130 11.55 -13.22 0.62
CA MET A 130 11.21 -13.31 -0.79
C MET A 130 11.63 -12.05 -1.54
N THR A 131 12.18 -12.22 -2.73
CA THR A 131 12.36 -11.14 -3.71
C THR A 131 11.02 -10.43 -3.94
N PRO A 132 10.98 -9.08 -3.98
CA PRO A 132 9.72 -8.35 -4.10
C PRO A 132 8.93 -8.75 -5.34
N VAL A 133 7.62 -8.93 -5.17
CA VAL A 133 6.72 -9.39 -6.23
C VAL A 133 5.76 -8.28 -6.64
N ILE A 134 5.64 -8.02 -7.94
CA ILE A 134 4.61 -7.10 -8.46
C ILE A 134 3.29 -7.86 -8.65
N GLY A 135 2.31 -7.55 -7.81
CA GLY A 135 0.95 -8.09 -7.86
C GLY A 135 -0.07 -7.15 -8.50
N ARG A 136 -1.28 -7.67 -8.75
CA ARG A 136 -2.48 -6.88 -9.11
C ARG A 136 -3.46 -6.89 -7.96
N VAL A 137 -3.98 -5.72 -7.62
CA VAL A 137 -4.90 -5.54 -6.50
C VAL A 137 -6.33 -5.70 -6.99
N ARG A 138 -7.12 -6.51 -6.29
CA ARG A 138 -8.56 -6.66 -6.53
C ARG A 138 -9.33 -5.99 -5.40
N MET A 139 -10.09 -4.95 -5.72
CA MET A 139 -10.86 -4.21 -4.71
C MET A 139 -11.91 -5.13 -4.09
N ALA A 140 -11.96 -5.18 -2.76
CA ALA A 140 -12.84 -6.10 -2.04
C ALA A 140 -14.32 -5.95 -2.43
N TRP A 141 -14.81 -4.74 -2.69
CA TRP A 141 -16.20 -4.47 -3.09
C TRP A 141 -16.54 -4.89 -4.54
N GLN A 142 -15.54 -5.21 -5.35
CA GLN A 142 -15.76 -5.80 -6.68
C GLN A 142 -15.96 -7.33 -6.60
N ARG A 143 -15.62 -7.96 -5.46
CA ARG A 143 -15.79 -9.39 -5.29
C ARG A 143 -17.28 -9.75 -5.24
N ARG A 144 -17.62 -10.92 -5.81
CA ARG A 144 -19.01 -11.38 -5.94
C ARG A 144 -19.66 -11.68 -4.60
N ASP A 145 -18.91 -12.26 -3.67
CA ASP A 145 -19.32 -12.53 -2.28
C ASP A 145 -19.68 -11.24 -1.53
N VAL A 146 -18.81 -10.23 -1.57
CA VAL A 146 -19.06 -8.94 -0.92
C VAL A 146 -20.28 -8.23 -1.51
N ARG A 147 -20.46 -8.30 -2.84
CA ARG A 147 -21.66 -7.77 -3.50
C ARG A 147 -22.93 -8.53 -3.13
N ALA A 148 -22.84 -9.84 -2.87
CA ALA A 148 -23.98 -10.63 -2.43
C ALA A 148 -24.45 -10.18 -1.04
N VAL A 149 -23.52 -10.02 -0.10
CA VAL A 149 -23.80 -9.53 1.26
C VAL A 149 -24.44 -8.15 1.23
N LYS A 150 -23.84 -7.17 0.52
CA LYS A 150 -24.41 -5.81 0.42
C LYS A 150 -25.80 -5.77 -0.21
N ARG A 151 -26.10 -6.69 -1.14
CA ARG A 151 -27.43 -6.80 -1.74
C ARG A 151 -28.45 -7.38 -0.76
N ALA A 152 -28.06 -8.37 0.03
CA ALA A 152 -28.90 -8.92 1.09
C ALA A 152 -29.22 -7.86 2.16
N GLU A 153 -28.20 -7.14 2.64
CA GLU A 153 -28.37 -6.04 3.60
C GLU A 153 -29.32 -4.96 3.07
N ARG A 154 -29.16 -4.54 1.80
CA ARG A 154 -30.07 -3.56 1.16
C ARG A 154 -31.50 -4.07 1.04
N ARG A 155 -31.69 -5.35 0.73
CA ARG A 155 -33.04 -5.96 0.66
C ARG A 155 -33.69 -5.99 2.02
N GLN A 156 -32.93 -6.35 3.06
CA GLN A 156 -33.41 -6.41 4.43
C GLN A 156 -33.77 -5.03 4.96
N ALA A 157 -32.93 -4.01 4.71
CA ALA A 157 -33.22 -2.62 5.06
C ALA A 157 -34.49 -2.10 4.37
N LYS A 158 -34.67 -2.40 3.07
CA LYS A 158 -35.90 -2.04 2.35
C LYS A 158 -37.15 -2.73 2.92
N ALA A 159 -37.03 -4.00 3.30
CA ALA A 159 -38.15 -4.74 3.90
C ALA A 159 -38.56 -4.17 5.26
N VAL A 160 -37.60 -3.74 6.08
CA VAL A 160 -37.86 -3.06 7.37
C VAL A 160 -38.60 -1.74 7.16
N VAL A 161 -38.15 -0.91 6.20
CA VAL A 161 -38.81 0.37 5.89
C VAL A 161 -40.22 0.15 5.36
N ALA A 162 -40.40 -0.77 4.41
CA ALA A 162 -41.73 -1.09 3.86
C ALA A 162 -42.67 -1.66 4.94
N GLY A 163 -42.16 -2.47 5.88
CA GLY A 163 -42.93 -2.99 7.00
C GLY A 163 -43.35 -1.90 8.00
N ALA A 164 -42.51 -0.89 8.21
CA ALA A 164 -42.86 0.27 9.03
C ALA A 164 -43.91 1.15 8.35
N GLU A 165 -43.76 1.42 7.05
CA GLU A 165 -44.74 2.18 6.26
C GLU A 165 -46.11 1.49 6.19
N ALA A 166 -46.16 0.15 6.12
CA ALA A 166 -47.40 -0.60 6.11
C ALA A 166 -48.10 -0.72 7.48
N ALA A 167 -47.40 -0.40 8.57
CA ALA A 167 -47.91 -0.41 9.94
C ALA A 167 -48.40 0.97 10.42
N THR A 168 -48.32 1.99 9.57
CA THR A 168 -48.76 3.37 9.83
C THR A 168 -50.05 3.68 9.06
#